data_AF-A0A8T5U3X7-F1
#
_entry.id   AF-A0A8T5U3X7-F1
#
_cell.length_a   1.000
_cell.length_b   1.000
_cell.length_c   1.000
_cell.angle_alpha   90.00
_cell.angle_beta   90.00
_cell.angle_gamma   90.00
#
_symmetry.space_group_name_H-M   'P 1'
#
loop_
_entity.id
_entity.type
_entity.pdbx_description
1 polymer ?
#
loop_
_entity_poly.entity_id
_entity_poly.type
_entity_poly.pdbx_seq_one_letter_code
_entity_poly.pdbx_strand_id
1 'polypeptide(L)'
;FPVPEGITNEDFEYCADFLDTVIYEFHPALIIVAAGFDMYYADPIGNCLLTSIAYNHFAAKILKIAEELCEGRISFVLEGGYNVIGMPYCVEAVLKALLNEKYEAPLFEKDASLLGDSNIEDLKKIKNMLTKLLSPYWEHI
;
A
#
# COMPACT_ATOMS: atom_id res chain seq x y z
N PHE A 1 -0.33 5.15 9.46
CA PHE A 1 -1.80 5.00 9.50
C PHE A 1 -2.10 3.70 10.23
N PRO A 2 -2.82 3.68 11.38
CA PRO A 2 -3.22 2.43 12.02
C PRO A 2 -4.19 1.67 11.11
N VAL A 3 -3.78 0.51 10.62
CA VAL A 3 -4.54 -0.31 9.67
C VAL A 3 -5.39 -1.33 10.44
N PRO A 4 -6.74 -1.31 10.33
CA PRO A 4 -7.61 -2.34 10.88
C PRO A 4 -7.42 -3.70 10.19
N GLU A 5 -7.85 -4.77 10.85
CA GLU A 5 -8.00 -6.07 10.19
C GLU A 5 -9.06 -6.02 9.08
N GLY A 6 -8.97 -6.95 8.12
CA GLY A 6 -9.96 -7.14 7.07
C GLY A 6 -9.96 -6.05 5.99
N ILE A 7 -9.00 -5.12 5.97
CA ILE A 7 -8.96 -4.10 4.91
C ILE A 7 -8.81 -4.73 3.52
N THR A 8 -9.58 -4.23 2.57
CA THR A 8 -9.53 -4.62 1.16
C THR A 8 -8.47 -3.82 0.38
N ASN A 9 -8.36 -4.08 -0.92
CA ASN A 9 -7.51 -3.29 -1.83
C ASN A 9 -7.90 -1.80 -1.81
N GLU A 10 -9.19 -1.49 -1.90
CA GLU A 10 -9.72 -0.13 -1.94
C GLU A 10 -9.52 0.60 -0.61
N ASP A 11 -9.69 -0.11 0.50
CA ASP A 11 -9.40 0.38 1.84
C ASP A 11 -7.92 0.74 2.00
N PHE A 12 -7.02 -0.10 1.46
CA PHE A 12 -5.59 0.17 1.46
C PHE A 12 -5.24 1.40 0.61
N GLU A 13 -5.82 1.53 -0.59
CA GLU A 13 -5.66 2.72 -1.44
C GLU A 13 -6.11 3.98 -0.68
N TYR A 14 -7.23 3.94 0.03
CA TYR A 14 -7.68 5.06 0.87
C TYR A 14 -6.69 5.42 1.99
N CYS A 15 -6.07 4.42 2.61
CA CYS A 15 -5.02 4.64 3.60
C CYS A 15 -3.76 5.25 2.99
N ALA A 16 -3.36 4.77 1.80
CA ALA A 16 -2.18 5.24 1.08
C ALA A 16 -2.36 6.69 0.63
N ASP A 17 -3.54 7.06 0.12
CA ASP A 17 -3.87 8.43 -0.30
C ASP A 17 -3.75 9.46 0.83
N PHE A 18 -3.95 9.05 2.08
CA PHE A 18 -3.71 9.95 3.23
C PHE A 18 -2.23 10.33 3.38
N LEU A 19 -1.32 9.44 2.99
CA LEU A 19 0.11 9.67 3.12
C LEU A 19 0.65 10.61 2.04
N ASP A 20 -0.02 10.72 0.90
CA ASP A 20 0.41 11.58 -0.22
C ASP A 20 0.67 13.01 0.25
N THR A 21 -0.31 13.64 0.91
CA THR A 21 -0.20 15.01 1.43
C THR A 21 1.09 15.21 2.23
N VAL A 22 1.39 14.23 3.10
CA VAL A 22 2.58 14.26 3.97
C VAL A 22 3.86 14.15 3.14
N ILE A 23 3.89 13.24 2.17
CA ILE A 23 5.06 13.01 1.32
C ILE A 23 5.34 14.23 0.44
N TYR A 24 4.30 14.83 -0.16
CA TYR A 24 4.43 16.03 -0.98
C TYR A 24 4.89 17.25 -0.19
N GLU A 25 4.35 17.46 1.02
CA GLU A 25 4.78 18.55 1.89
C GLU A 25 6.20 18.34 2.42
N PHE A 26 6.57 17.09 2.74
CA PHE A 26 7.92 16.76 3.20
C PHE A 26 8.99 16.93 2.12
N HIS A 27 8.61 16.69 0.86
CA HIS A 27 9.49 16.80 -0.32
C HIS A 27 10.81 16.00 -0.16
N PRO A 28 10.75 14.66 -0.04
CA PRO A 28 11.91 13.84 0.26
C PRO A 28 12.94 13.90 -0.87
N ALA A 29 14.23 13.74 -0.53
CA ALA A 29 15.29 13.55 -1.52
C ALA A 29 15.50 12.08 -1.94
N LEU A 30 14.92 11.13 -1.20
CA LEU A 30 14.97 9.68 -1.43
C LEU A 30 13.76 9.04 -0.72
N ILE A 31 13.11 8.08 -1.38
CA ILE A 31 12.06 7.25 -0.77
C ILE A 31 12.61 5.84 -0.49
N ILE A 32 12.39 5.32 0.72
CA ILE A 32 12.70 3.94 1.06
C ILE A 32 11.40 3.26 1.50
N VAL A 33 10.99 2.23 0.77
CA VAL A 33 9.79 1.45 1.06
C VAL A 33 10.19 0.18 1.81
N ALA A 34 9.79 0.08 3.08
CA ALA A 34 9.79 -1.16 3.82
C ALA A 34 8.66 -2.07 3.27
N ALA A 35 9.02 -2.94 2.33
CA ALA A 35 8.09 -3.72 1.51
C ALA A 35 7.74 -5.05 2.19
N GLY A 36 6.80 -4.98 3.12
CA GLY A 36 6.15 -6.16 3.72
C GLY A 36 4.97 -6.65 2.88
N PHE A 37 4.81 -7.97 2.79
CA PHE A 37 3.76 -8.65 2.04
C PHE A 37 2.80 -9.45 2.94
N ASP A 38 2.80 -9.16 4.24
CA ASP A 38 1.97 -9.83 5.24
C ASP A 38 0.53 -9.31 5.31
N MET A 39 0.18 -8.24 4.57
CA MET A 39 -1.21 -7.83 4.34
C MET A 39 -1.93 -8.64 3.24
N TYR A 40 -1.21 -9.55 2.58
CA TYR A 40 -1.80 -10.40 1.55
C TYR A 40 -2.91 -11.28 2.12
N TYR A 41 -4.00 -11.50 1.36
CA TYR A 41 -5.25 -12.10 1.86
C TYR A 41 -5.11 -13.49 2.51
N ALA A 42 -4.09 -14.25 2.11
CA ALA A 42 -3.81 -15.57 2.65
C ALA A 42 -2.62 -15.59 3.62
N ASP A 43 -2.05 -14.44 3.97
CA ASP A 43 -0.99 -14.36 4.97
C ASP A 43 -1.51 -14.75 6.36
N PRO A 44 -0.79 -15.60 7.11
CA PRO A 44 -1.24 -16.08 8.40
C PRO A 44 -1.16 -15.04 9.53
N ILE A 45 -0.56 -13.86 9.31
CA ILE A 45 -0.30 -12.87 10.36
C ILE A 45 -1.11 -11.59 10.17
N GLY A 46 -1.09 -10.98 8.98
CA GLY A 46 -1.59 -9.61 8.82
C GLY A 46 -3.11 -9.45 8.83
N ASN A 47 -3.88 -10.54 8.67
CA ASN A 47 -5.36 -10.54 8.69
C ASN A 47 -6.00 -9.47 7.79
N CYS A 48 -5.34 -9.09 6.70
CA CYS A 48 -5.87 -8.17 5.69
C CYS A 48 -6.34 -8.98 4.47
N LEU A 49 -6.98 -8.33 3.51
CA LEU A 49 -7.56 -8.97 2.32
C LEU A 49 -6.93 -8.45 1.02
N LEU A 50 -5.68 -7.99 1.06
CA LEU A 50 -5.02 -7.46 -0.14
C LEU A 50 -4.71 -8.59 -1.11
N THR A 51 -4.96 -8.33 -2.39
CA THR A 51 -4.47 -9.18 -3.48
C THR A 51 -3.17 -8.60 -4.03
N SER A 52 -2.47 -9.39 -4.86
CA SER A 52 -1.20 -8.97 -5.45
C SER A 52 -1.33 -7.66 -6.27
N ILE A 53 -2.51 -7.38 -6.84
CA ILE A 53 -2.76 -6.17 -7.62
C ILE A 53 -2.63 -4.88 -6.79
N ALA A 54 -2.99 -4.91 -5.49
CA ALA A 54 -2.87 -3.75 -4.62
C ALA A 54 -1.39 -3.36 -4.42
N TYR A 55 -0.50 -4.35 -4.33
CA TYR A 55 0.94 -4.12 -4.27
C TYR A 55 1.48 -3.51 -5.57
N ASN A 56 0.98 -3.96 -6.74
CA ASN A 56 1.32 -3.35 -8.02
C ASN A 56 0.87 -1.88 -8.08
N HIS A 57 -0.38 -1.59 -7.72
CA HIS A 57 -0.93 -0.23 -7.73
C HIS A 57 -0.17 0.70 -6.79
N PHE A 58 0.10 0.25 -5.56
CA PHE A 58 0.85 1.03 -4.59
C PHE A 58 2.30 1.29 -5.05
N ALA A 59 2.97 0.27 -5.59
CA ALA A 59 4.31 0.43 -6.14
C ALA A 59 4.33 1.44 -7.29
N ALA A 60 3.39 1.36 -8.23
CA ALA A 60 3.27 2.31 -9.33
C ALA A 60 3.00 3.75 -8.83
N LYS A 61 2.13 3.91 -7.84
CA LYS A 61 1.82 5.20 -7.21
C LYS A 61 3.06 5.82 -6.56
N ILE A 62 3.79 5.08 -5.72
CA ILE A 62 4.94 5.62 -5.02
C ILE A 62 6.14 5.85 -5.95
N LEU A 63 6.29 5.05 -7.02
CA LEU A 63 7.26 5.30 -8.08
C LEU A 63 7.01 6.64 -8.77
N LYS A 64 5.74 6.94 -9.10
CA LYS A 64 5.37 8.23 -9.67
C LYS A 64 5.67 9.40 -8.72
N ILE A 65 5.34 9.26 -7.43
CA ILE A 65 5.68 10.26 -6.42
C ILE A 65 7.20 10.46 -6.34
N ALA A 66 7.98 9.38 -6.43
CA ALA A 66 9.45 9.46 -6.45
C ALA A 66 9.98 10.19 -7.69
N GLU A 67 9.40 9.94 -8.87
CA GLU A 67 9.74 10.68 -10.10
C GLU A 67 9.50 12.19 -9.92
N GLU A 68 8.38 12.56 -9.31
CA GLU A 68 7.99 13.97 -9.11
C GLU A 68 8.82 14.69 -8.04
N LEU A 69 9.19 14.02 -6.95
CA LEU A 69 9.78 14.68 -5.77
C LEU A 69 11.29 14.42 -5.61
N CYS A 70 11.80 13.27 -6.07
CA CYS A 70 13.19 12.87 -5.83
C CYS A 70 13.88 12.29 -7.07
N GLU A 71 13.49 12.71 -8.26
CA GLU A 71 14.11 12.29 -9.54
C GLU A 71 14.14 10.77 -9.71
N GLY A 72 13.11 10.08 -9.21
CA GLY A 72 12.98 8.63 -9.26
C GLY A 72 13.89 7.88 -8.27
N ARG A 73 14.52 8.57 -7.31
CA ARG A 73 15.32 7.93 -6.26
C ARG A 73 14.41 7.22 -5.25
N ILE A 74 14.25 5.92 -5.45
CA ILE A 74 13.47 5.05 -4.56
C ILE A 74 14.11 3.66 -4.42
N SER A 75 13.99 3.06 -3.24
CA SER A 75 14.41 1.68 -2.98
C SER A 75 13.31 0.93 -2.24
N PHE A 76 13.04 -0.30 -2.67
CA PHE A 76 12.17 -1.25 -1.97
C PHE A 76 13.04 -2.25 -1.21
N VAL A 77 12.78 -2.43 0.08
CA VAL A 77 13.52 -3.36 0.95
C VAL A 77 12.52 -4.41 1.42
N LEU A 78 12.79 -5.68 1.07
CA LEU A 78 11.91 -6.78 1.45
C LEU A 78 11.87 -6.95 2.98
N GLU A 79 10.66 -7.02 3.54
CA GLU A 79 10.42 -7.21 4.98
C GLU A 79 9.59 -8.49 5.22
N GLY A 80 8.43 -8.37 5.91
CA GLY A 80 7.51 -9.46 6.20
C GLY A 80 6.81 -10.02 4.95
N GLY A 81 6.03 -11.09 5.16
CA GLY A 81 5.41 -11.88 4.10
C GLY A 81 5.66 -13.36 4.38
N TYR A 82 4.65 -14.01 4.94
CA TYR A 82 4.76 -15.34 5.55
C TYR A 82 3.94 -16.39 4.79
N ASN A 83 3.07 -15.98 3.88
CA ASN A 83 2.51 -16.88 2.89
C ASN A 83 3.49 -17.14 1.74
N VAL A 84 4.17 -18.30 1.80
CA VAL A 84 5.16 -18.71 0.79
C VAL A 84 4.61 -18.93 -0.62
N ILE A 85 3.28 -19.05 -0.78
CA ILE A 85 2.63 -19.20 -2.09
C ILE A 85 2.25 -17.85 -2.69
N GLY A 86 1.73 -16.93 -1.86
CA GLY A 86 1.23 -15.62 -2.27
C GLY A 86 2.29 -14.54 -2.36
N MET A 87 3.27 -14.57 -1.45
CA MET A 87 4.35 -13.58 -1.42
C MET A 87 5.09 -13.44 -2.77
N PRO A 88 5.44 -14.53 -3.50
CA PRO A 88 6.06 -14.39 -4.82
C PRO A 88 5.24 -13.56 -5.82
N TYR A 89 3.91 -13.67 -5.81
CA TYR A 89 3.04 -12.88 -6.69
C TYR A 89 3.03 -11.40 -6.29
N CYS A 90 3.07 -11.10 -4.99
CA CYS A 90 3.17 -9.72 -4.51
C CYS A 90 4.54 -9.10 -4.84
N VAL A 91 5.62 -9.87 -4.74
CA VAL A 91 6.96 -9.45 -5.17
C VAL A 91 6.98 -9.22 -6.69
N GLU A 92 6.44 -10.14 -7.48
CA GLU A 92 6.30 -9.99 -8.93
C GLU A 92 5.51 -8.73 -9.28
N ALA A 93 4.40 -8.47 -8.60
CA ALA A 93 3.57 -7.28 -8.77
C ALA A 93 4.39 -5.98 -8.61
N VAL A 94 5.22 -5.89 -7.57
CA VAL A 94 6.11 -4.74 -7.33
C VAL A 94 7.20 -4.65 -8.40
N LEU A 95 7.82 -5.77 -8.77
CA LEU A 95 8.85 -5.80 -9.82
C LEU A 95 8.30 -5.38 -11.18
N LYS A 96 7.09 -5.81 -11.55
CA LYS A 96 6.43 -5.36 -12.78
C LYS A 96 6.18 -3.86 -12.78
N ALA A 97 5.76 -3.28 -11.65
CA ALA A 97 5.63 -1.83 -11.53
C ALA A 97 6.98 -1.11 -11.73
N LEU A 98 8.05 -1.62 -11.09
CA LEU A 98 9.42 -1.08 -11.24
C LEU A 98 9.93 -1.13 -12.69
N LEU A 99 9.60 -2.19 -13.43
CA LEU A 99 9.99 -2.38 -14.82
C LEU A 99 9.04 -1.66 -15.80
N ASN A 100 8.00 -0.97 -15.31
CA ASN A 100 6.92 -0.41 -16.12
C ASN A 100 6.28 -1.45 -17.07
N GLU A 101 6.11 -2.67 -16.57
CA GLU A 101 5.49 -3.78 -17.26
C GLU A 101 4.07 -4.02 -16.76
N LYS A 102 3.21 -4.55 -17.64
CA LYS A 102 1.87 -4.97 -17.25
C LYS A 102 1.96 -6.13 -16.26
N TYR A 103 1.27 -6.00 -15.12
CA TYR A 103 1.04 -7.08 -14.19
C TYR A 103 -0.36 -7.69 -14.41
N GLU A 104 -0.44 -9.02 -14.36
CA GLU A 104 -1.70 -9.77 -14.40
C GLU A 104 -1.78 -10.64 -13.15
N ALA A 105 -2.73 -10.31 -12.26
CA ALA A 105 -2.93 -11.06 -11.03
C ALA A 105 -3.34 -12.52 -11.34
N PRO A 106 -2.91 -13.50 -10.52
CA PRO A 106 -3.25 -14.89 -10.73
C PRO A 106 -4.75 -15.14 -10.59
N LEU A 107 -5.29 -16.10 -11.37
CA LEU A 107 -6.74 -16.34 -11.44
C LEU A 107 -7.39 -16.70 -10.11
N PHE A 108 -6.65 -17.33 -9.18
CA PHE A 108 -7.16 -17.71 -7.87
C PHE A 108 -7.41 -16.51 -6.94
N GLU A 109 -6.86 -15.33 -7.27
CA GLU A 109 -7.14 -14.09 -6.53
C GLU A 109 -8.45 -13.42 -6.95
N LYS A 110 -9.10 -13.88 -8.02
CA LYS A 110 -10.36 -13.25 -8.50
C LYS A 110 -11.47 -13.26 -7.45
N ASP A 111 -11.52 -14.29 -6.64
CA ASP A 111 -12.51 -14.42 -5.57
C ASP A 111 -12.03 -13.78 -4.26
N ALA A 112 -10.75 -13.40 -4.17
CA ALA A 112 -10.19 -12.80 -2.96
C ALA A 112 -10.80 -11.41 -2.67
N SER A 113 -11.17 -10.65 -3.71
CA SER A 113 -11.92 -9.39 -3.57
C SER A 113 -13.34 -9.56 -3.03
N LEU A 114 -13.82 -10.81 -2.87
CA LEU A 114 -15.14 -11.12 -2.29
C LEU A 114 -15.03 -11.59 -0.83
N LEU A 115 -13.83 -11.66 -0.26
CA LEU A 115 -13.59 -12.25 1.07
C LEU A 115 -14.02 -11.34 2.24
N GLY A 116 -14.34 -10.07 2.00
CA GLY A 116 -14.78 -9.16 3.06
C GLY A 116 -15.43 -7.89 2.55
N ASP A 117 -16.20 -7.26 3.43
CA ASP A 117 -16.78 -5.94 3.21
C ASP A 117 -15.74 -4.86 3.51
N SER A 118 -15.81 -3.70 2.82
CA SER A 118 -14.86 -2.62 3.06
C SER A 118 -15.03 -2.01 4.46
N ASN A 119 -13.93 -1.68 5.11
CA ASN A 119 -13.88 -1.04 6.42
C ASN A 119 -13.82 0.50 6.35
N ILE A 120 -14.25 1.08 5.23
CA ILE A 120 -14.09 2.50 4.92
C ILE A 120 -14.61 3.47 5.98
N GLU A 121 -15.69 3.13 6.71
CA GLU A 121 -16.23 4.00 7.76
C GLU A 121 -15.32 4.08 8.99
N ASP A 122 -14.64 2.99 9.33
CA ASP A 122 -13.66 2.99 10.41
C ASP A 122 -12.38 3.69 9.96
N LEU A 123 -11.96 3.50 8.70
CA LEU A 123 -10.84 4.24 8.13
C LEU A 123 -11.08 5.75 8.10
N LYS A 124 -12.29 6.21 7.80
CA LYS A 124 -12.67 7.64 7.89
C LYS A 124 -12.52 8.18 9.32
N LYS A 125 -12.91 7.40 10.34
CA LYS A 125 -12.74 7.80 11.74
C LYS A 125 -11.25 7.91 12.09
N ILE A 126 -10.45 6.93 11.68
CA ILE A 126 -9.00 6.92 11.88
C ILE A 126 -8.34 8.11 11.18
N LYS A 127 -8.68 8.36 9.90
CA LYS A 127 -8.21 9.53 9.14
C LYS A 127 -8.54 10.83 9.86
N ASN A 128 -9.79 11.03 10.30
CA ASN A 128 -10.18 12.23 11.04
C ASN A 128 -9.41 12.42 12.35
N MET A 129 -9.11 11.33 13.07
CA MET A 129 -8.28 11.37 14.27
C MET A 129 -6.83 11.73 13.93
N LEU A 130 -6.26 11.11 12.91
CA LEU A 130 -4.89 11.39 12.45
C LEU A 130 -4.76 12.84 11.96
N THR A 131 -5.72 13.35 11.19
CA THR A 131 -5.72 14.76 10.75
C THR A 131 -5.66 15.71 11.93
N LYS A 132 -6.51 15.50 12.95
CA LYS A 132 -6.47 16.35 14.17
C LYS A 132 -5.16 16.24 14.95
N LEU A 133 -4.57 15.05 14.99
CA LEU A 133 -3.31 14.80 15.70
C LEU A 133 -2.11 15.41 14.97
N LEU A 134 -2.14 15.40 13.64
CA LEU A 134 -1.01 15.77 12.79
C LEU A 134 -1.09 17.22 12.27
N SER A 135 -2.25 17.88 12.30
CA SER A 135 -2.41 19.26 11.84
C SER A 135 -1.51 20.32 12.51
N PRO A 136 -0.98 20.13 13.73
CA PRO A 136 0.02 21.06 14.27
C PRO A 136 1.39 20.98 13.57
N TYR A 137 1.65 19.91 12.82
CA TYR A 137 2.96 19.62 12.21
C TYR A 137 2.96 19.68 10.69
N TRP A 138 1.79 19.61 10.06
CA TRP A 138 1.61 19.58 8.62
C TRP A 138 0.54 20.59 8.22
N GLU A 139 0.87 21.50 7.33
CA GLU A 139 -0.02 22.58 6.91
C GLU A 139 -1.22 22.09 6.09
N HIS A 140 -1.05 20.98 5.35
CA HIS A 140 -2.03 20.53 4.36
C HIS A 140 -2.83 19.28 4.76
N ILE A 141 -2.67 18.78 6.00
CA ILE A 141 -3.37 17.59 6.54
C ILE A 141 -4.79 17.88 7.03
#